data_AF-A0A6N7IS98-F1
#
_entry.id   AF-A0A6N7IS98-F1
#
_cell.length_a   1.000
_cell.length_b   1.000
_cell.length_c   1.000
_cell.angle_alpha   90.00
_cell.angle_beta   90.00
_cell.angle_gamma   90.00
#
_symmetry.space_group_name_H-M   'P 1'
#
loop_
_entity.id
_entity.type
_entity.pdbx_description
1 polymer ?
#
loop_
_entity_poly.entity_id
_entity_poly.type
_entity_poly.pdbx_seq_one_letter_code
_entity_poly.pdbx_strand_id
1 'polypeptide(L)'
;MKDIRRPRVIRFGFLKRGEFPVPGVEIGFTVNGIYHTIRISDMFMRISQLDPTVIAPRKIKEVLFAEPNRDPSKPIDVFTDQLTQIDFWPLVTEGELQIWQQKNELALYHDAESMRKVLIKVLFEEHRKSPETEISFLDLAALMKTTMELLAPEVQALEKAGLIKRLGEENHVHPSDWLRLTEQGVLELEQYKGIKLSESYQLLTY
;
A
#
# COMPACT_ATOMS: atom_id res chain seq x y z
N MET A 1 14.86 10.26 -15.68
CA MET A 1 14.22 8.93 -15.74
C MET A 1 13.38 8.79 -14.48
N LYS A 2 12.05 8.71 -14.56
CA LYS A 2 11.19 8.53 -13.38
C LYS A 2 11.02 7.02 -13.14
N ASP A 3 11.90 6.45 -12.32
CA ASP A 3 11.74 5.06 -11.86
C ASP A 3 10.40 4.91 -11.13
N ILE A 4 9.70 3.81 -11.41
CA ILE A 4 8.54 3.41 -10.61
C ILE A 4 9.08 3.05 -9.23
N ARG A 5 8.79 3.90 -8.24
CA ARG A 5 9.05 3.56 -6.85
C ARG A 5 8.19 2.35 -6.51
N ARG A 6 8.85 1.26 -6.13
CA ARG A 6 8.19 0.02 -5.73
C ARG A 6 7.25 0.32 -4.55
N PRO A 7 6.00 -0.16 -4.58
CA PRO A 7 5.14 -0.04 -3.41
C PRO A 7 5.80 -0.75 -2.22
N ARG A 8 5.47 -0.29 -1.02
CA ARG A 8 5.90 -0.93 0.23
C ARG A 8 4.81 -1.86 0.67
N VAL A 9 4.98 -3.16 0.44
CA VAL A 9 4.08 -4.18 0.98
C VAL A 9 4.45 -4.39 2.43
N ILE A 10 3.55 -3.96 3.31
CA ILE A 10 3.68 -4.11 4.75
C ILE A 10 2.90 -5.34 5.17
N ARG A 11 3.54 -6.26 5.88
CA ARG A 11 2.86 -7.39 6.55
C ARG A 11 3.02 -7.29 8.07
N PHE A 12 1.92 -7.21 8.81
CA PHE A 12 1.97 -7.27 10.27
C PHE A 12 2.23 -8.70 10.74
N GLY A 13 3.12 -8.81 11.73
CA GLY A 13 3.50 -10.07 12.37
C GLY A 13 2.83 -10.19 13.74
N PHE A 14 3.66 -10.18 14.78
CA PHE A 14 3.20 -10.36 16.15
C PHE A 14 2.92 -9.03 16.86
N LEU A 15 2.11 -9.11 17.91
CA LEU A 15 1.98 -8.08 18.93
C LEU A 15 2.48 -8.68 20.25
N LYS A 16 3.48 -8.05 20.86
CA LYS A 16 4.09 -8.49 22.11
C LYS A 16 4.14 -7.34 23.11
N ARG A 17 3.49 -7.53 24.26
CA ARG A 17 3.67 -6.65 25.43
C ARG A 17 4.92 -7.09 26.18
N GLY A 18 5.77 -6.15 26.59
CA GLY A 18 7.03 -6.48 27.23
C GLY A 18 7.69 -5.32 27.95
N GLU A 19 8.68 -5.66 28.78
CA GLU A 19 9.56 -4.72 29.45
C GLU A 19 10.75 -4.39 28.54
N PHE A 20 10.49 -3.51 27.56
CA PHE A 20 11.54 -2.82 26.82
C PHE A 20 12.16 -1.74 27.72
N PRO A 21 13.24 -1.04 27.31
CA PRO A 21 13.79 0.08 28.09
C PRO A 21 12.72 1.12 28.52
N VAL A 22 11.62 1.21 27.75
CA VAL A 22 10.36 1.85 28.14
C VAL A 22 9.23 0.81 28.05
N PRO A 23 8.45 0.56 29.11
CA PRO A 23 7.33 -0.38 29.07
C PRO A 23 6.30 -0.03 27.99
N GLY A 24 5.81 -1.05 27.29
CA GLY A 24 4.83 -0.86 26.22
C GLY A 24 4.58 -2.10 25.36
N VAL A 25 4.15 -1.83 24.14
CA VAL A 25 3.81 -2.83 23.12
C VAL A 25 4.82 -2.75 21.97
N GLU A 26 5.38 -3.87 21.57
CA GLU A 26 6.15 -4.02 20.35
C GLU A 26 5.32 -4.77 19.32
N ILE A 27 5.29 -4.23 18.09
CA ILE A 27 4.65 -4.86 16.94
C ILE A 27 5.73 -5.15 15.92
N GLY A 28 5.84 -6.42 15.53
CA GLY A 28 6.69 -6.86 14.43
C GLY A 28 5.96 -6.67 13.11
N PHE A 29 6.66 -6.21 12.08
CA PHE A 29 6.13 -6.13 10.72
C PHE A 29 7.24 -6.35 9.69
N THR A 30 6.88 -6.71 8.46
CA THR A 30 7.84 -6.76 7.35
C THR A 30 7.50 -5.71 6.31
N VAL A 31 8.54 -5.15 5.68
CA VAL A 31 8.42 -4.27 4.51
C VAL A 31 9.12 -4.96 3.36
N ASN A 32 8.36 -5.37 2.34
CA ASN A 32 8.87 -6.14 1.20
C ASN A 32 9.72 -7.35 1.67
N GLY A 33 9.23 -8.07 2.69
CA GLY A 33 9.89 -9.24 3.28
C GLY A 33 11.00 -8.95 4.31
N ILE A 34 11.47 -7.71 4.44
CA ILE A 34 12.50 -7.34 5.44
C ILE A 34 11.81 -7.04 6.77
N TYR A 35 12.29 -7.65 7.86
CA TYR A 35 11.69 -7.51 9.18
C TYR A 35 12.06 -6.21 9.89
N HIS A 36 11.07 -5.60 10.54
CA HIS A 36 11.14 -4.37 11.32
C HIS A 36 10.31 -4.51 12.61
N THR A 37 10.54 -3.58 13.55
CA THR A 37 9.70 -3.45 14.75
C THR A 37 9.30 -2.01 14.99
N ILE A 38 8.12 -1.83 15.60
CA ILE A 38 7.67 -0.57 16.17
C ILE A 38 7.34 -0.78 17.65
N ARG A 39 7.77 0.15 18.51
CA ARG A 39 7.57 0.13 19.96
C ARG A 39 6.73 1.32 20.38
N ILE A 40 5.65 1.06 21.09
CA ILE A 40 4.71 2.07 21.54
C ILE A 40 4.64 2.01 23.06
N SER A 41 5.07 3.09 23.71
CA SER A 41 5.08 3.15 25.18
C SER A 41 3.67 3.18 25.78
N ASP A 42 3.50 2.56 26.95
CA ASP A 42 2.23 2.57 27.70
C ASP A 42 1.78 4.00 28.05
N MET A 43 2.73 4.88 28.38
CA MET A 43 2.43 6.27 28.73
C MET A 43 1.87 7.05 27.53
N PHE A 44 2.42 6.84 26.33
CA PHE A 44 1.88 7.45 25.11
C PHE A 44 0.43 7.00 24.87
N MET A 45 0.18 5.68 24.88
CA MET A 45 -1.17 5.13 24.66
C MET A 45 -2.18 5.64 25.70
N ARG A 46 -1.76 5.76 26.97
CA ARG A 46 -2.63 6.27 28.05
C ARG A 46 -3.03 7.73 27.84
N ILE A 47 -2.11 8.57 27.37
CA ILE A 47 -2.37 10.00 27.16
C ILE A 47 -3.14 10.23 25.86
N SER A 48 -2.74 9.57 24.77
CA SER A 48 -3.38 9.72 23.46
C SER A 48 -4.76 9.06 23.40
N GLN A 49 -5.04 8.10 24.28
CA GLN A 49 -6.26 7.27 24.28
C GLN A 49 -6.46 6.51 22.95
N LEU A 50 -5.36 6.16 22.27
CA LEU A 50 -5.39 5.44 21.00
C LEU A 50 -4.87 4.02 21.17
N ASP A 51 -5.48 3.10 20.43
CA ASP A 51 -5.07 1.70 20.37
C ASP A 51 -3.76 1.54 19.57
N PRO A 52 -2.84 0.64 19.97
CA PRO A 52 -1.60 0.39 19.22
C PRO A 52 -1.84 -0.04 17.77
N THR A 53 -2.97 -0.68 17.45
CA THR A 53 -3.36 -1.05 16.08
C THR A 53 -3.78 0.15 15.24
N VAL A 54 -4.07 1.31 15.84
CA VAL A 54 -4.31 2.59 15.17
C VAL A 54 -3.04 3.42 15.08
N ILE A 55 -2.24 3.41 16.14
CA ILE A 55 -0.97 4.16 16.24
C ILE A 55 0.07 3.60 15.26
N ALA A 56 0.31 2.28 15.31
CA ALA A 56 1.41 1.65 14.59
C ALA A 56 1.36 1.93 13.09
N PRO A 57 0.22 1.75 12.41
CA PRO A 57 0.22 1.92 10.97
C PRO A 57 0.38 3.39 10.52
N ARG A 58 -0.17 4.35 11.28
CA ARG A 58 0.05 5.79 11.04
C ARG A 58 1.52 6.15 11.12
N LYS A 59 2.19 5.68 12.17
CA LYS A 59 3.62 5.95 12.37
C LYS A 59 4.49 5.24 11.33
N ILE A 60 4.17 3.99 10.98
CA ILE A 60 4.88 3.26 9.92
C ILE A 60 4.78 4.02 8.59
N LYS A 61 3.58 4.50 8.23
CA LYS A 61 3.36 5.28 6.99
C LYS A 61 4.19 6.57 6.99
N GLU A 62 4.21 7.30 8.11
CA GLU A 62 5.04 8.50 8.28
C GLU A 62 6.53 8.22 8.08
N VAL A 63 7.09 7.28 8.84
CA VAL A 63 8.52 6.97 8.82
C VAL A 63 8.96 6.42 7.46
N LEU A 64 8.19 5.49 6.86
CA LEU A 64 8.59 4.88 5.59
C LEU A 64 8.52 5.84 4.41
N PHE A 65 7.69 6.88 4.49
CA PHE A 65 7.65 7.93 3.47
C PHE A 65 8.79 8.94 3.64
N ALA A 66 9.17 9.26 4.87
CA ALA A 66 10.30 10.15 5.16
C ALA A 66 11.66 9.48 4.91
N GLU A 67 11.82 8.23 5.33
CA GLU A 67 13.07 7.48 5.32
C GLU A 67 12.93 6.17 4.52
N PRO A 68 12.98 6.23 3.18
CA PRO A 68 12.71 5.05 2.37
C PRO A 68 13.73 3.92 2.58
N ASN A 69 14.97 4.23 2.97
CA ASN A 69 16.06 3.27 3.17
C ASN A 69 16.38 3.08 4.66
N ARG A 70 15.36 3.19 5.53
CA ARG A 70 15.55 3.03 6.98
C ARG A 70 16.22 1.70 7.31
N ASP A 71 17.17 1.75 8.23
CA ASP A 71 17.84 0.59 8.79
C ASP A 71 16.83 -0.33 9.54
N PRO A 72 16.63 -1.58 9.10
CA PRO A 72 15.69 -2.50 9.71
C PRO A 72 16.09 -2.96 11.11
N SER A 73 17.36 -2.83 11.49
CA SER A 73 17.83 -3.20 12.84
C SER A 73 17.38 -2.22 13.93
N LYS A 74 16.92 -1.02 13.53
CA LYS A 74 16.49 0.02 14.46
C LYS A 74 14.96 0.03 14.59
N PRO A 75 14.42 -0.12 15.81
CA PRO A 75 12.99 -0.02 16.03
C PRO A 75 12.48 1.39 15.65
N ILE A 76 11.22 1.47 15.30
CA ILE A 76 10.49 2.74 15.28
C ILE A 76 9.95 2.94 16.69
N ASP A 77 10.41 3.97 17.40
CA ASP A 77 9.96 4.23 18.76
C ASP A 77 8.86 5.32 18.78
N VAL A 78 7.81 5.07 19.57
CA VAL A 78 6.68 5.99 19.81
C VAL A 78 6.57 6.28 21.30
N PHE A 79 7.07 7.45 21.68
CA PHE A 79 7.14 7.94 23.06
C PHE A 79 6.36 9.25 23.23
N THR A 80 6.23 9.69 24.48
CA THR A 80 5.37 10.83 24.86
C THR A 80 5.82 12.17 24.29
N ASP A 81 7.10 12.32 23.92
CA ASP A 81 7.63 13.51 23.24
C ASP A 81 6.97 13.74 21.85
N GLN A 82 6.53 12.66 21.20
CA GLN A 82 5.85 12.71 19.90
C GLN A 82 4.35 13.02 19.99
N LEU A 83 3.75 13.15 21.19
CA LEU A 83 2.33 13.46 21.35
C LEU A 83 1.92 14.76 20.62
N THR A 84 2.81 15.74 20.58
CA THR A 84 2.57 17.03 19.89
C THR A 84 2.52 16.91 18.36
N GLN A 85 2.99 15.78 17.81
CA GLN A 85 3.10 15.56 16.37
C GLN A 85 2.03 14.61 15.82
N ILE A 86 1.25 13.97 16.69
CA ILE A 86 0.35 12.88 16.33
C ILE A 86 -0.73 13.29 15.32
N ASP A 87 -1.20 14.54 15.41
CA ASP A 87 -2.22 15.09 14.51
C ASP A 87 -1.69 15.36 13.09
N PHE A 88 -0.36 15.42 12.94
CA PHE A 88 0.29 15.61 11.63
C PHE A 88 0.67 14.29 10.96
N TRP A 89 0.50 13.16 11.65
CA TRP A 89 0.77 11.86 11.04
C TRP A 89 -0.25 11.56 9.93
N PRO A 90 0.15 10.83 8.88
CA PRO A 90 -0.77 10.45 7.82
C PRO A 90 -1.98 9.72 8.39
N LEU A 91 -3.17 10.17 8.00
CA LEU A 91 -4.39 9.46 8.33
C LEU A 91 -4.40 8.09 7.64
N VAL A 92 -5.04 7.16 8.34
CA VAL A 92 -5.33 5.82 7.84
C VAL A 92 -6.84 5.75 7.71
N THR A 93 -7.32 5.37 6.53
CA THR A 93 -8.77 5.20 6.30
C THR A 93 -9.30 3.95 7.01
N GLU A 94 -10.60 3.89 7.26
CA GLU A 94 -11.22 2.69 7.83
C GLU A 94 -10.99 1.46 6.95
N GLY A 95 -10.99 1.61 5.63
CA GLY A 95 -10.66 0.54 4.69
C GLY A 95 -9.21 0.06 4.82
N GLU A 96 -8.23 0.96 4.97
CA GLU A 96 -6.83 0.59 5.21
C GLU A 96 -6.68 -0.17 6.55
N LEU A 97 -7.36 0.29 7.62
CA LEU A 97 -7.38 -0.40 8.91
C LEU A 97 -8.00 -1.79 8.82
N GLN A 98 -9.14 -1.93 8.14
CA GLN A 98 -9.82 -3.22 7.98
C GLN A 98 -8.94 -4.22 7.22
N ILE A 99 -8.27 -3.80 6.15
CA ILE A 99 -7.34 -4.67 5.43
C ILE A 99 -6.18 -5.08 6.33
N TRP A 100 -5.60 -4.13 7.08
CA TRP A 100 -4.54 -4.46 8.02
C TRP A 100 -4.97 -5.45 9.10
N GLN A 101 -6.18 -5.33 9.61
CA GLN A 101 -6.71 -6.25 10.62
C GLN A 101 -7.09 -7.63 10.04
N GLN A 102 -7.64 -7.67 8.82
CA GLN A 102 -8.17 -8.90 8.23
C GLN A 102 -7.11 -9.71 7.48
N LYS A 103 -6.27 -9.04 6.71
CA LYS A 103 -5.30 -9.67 5.79
C LYS A 103 -3.88 -9.64 6.34
N ASN A 104 -3.63 -8.86 7.39
CA ASN A 104 -2.30 -8.56 7.91
C ASN A 104 -1.35 -7.99 6.84
N GLU A 105 -1.84 -7.51 5.71
CA GLU A 105 -1.00 -7.12 4.57
C GLU A 105 -1.61 -5.97 3.74
N LEU A 106 -0.82 -4.94 3.44
CA LEU A 106 -1.24 -3.79 2.61
C LEU A 106 -0.04 -3.22 1.82
N ALA A 107 -0.27 -2.78 0.59
CA ALA A 107 0.68 -1.99 -0.18
C ALA A 107 0.50 -0.48 0.07
N LEU A 108 1.59 0.20 0.48
CA LEU A 108 1.67 1.65 0.49
C LEU A 108 2.31 2.16 -0.80
N TYR A 109 1.57 3.00 -1.52
CA TYR A 109 2.01 3.69 -2.72
C TYR A 109 2.59 5.05 -2.36
N HIS A 110 3.61 5.49 -3.08
CA HIS A 110 4.31 6.76 -2.80
C HIS A 110 3.48 7.98 -3.20
N ASP A 111 2.74 7.86 -4.29
CA ASP A 111 1.86 8.88 -4.85
C ASP A 111 0.89 8.25 -5.89
N ALA A 112 -0.08 9.04 -6.36
CA ALA A 112 -1.04 8.64 -7.39
C ALA A 112 -0.38 8.22 -8.73
N GLU A 113 0.74 8.85 -9.10
CA GLU A 113 1.48 8.47 -10.33
C GLU A 113 2.06 7.04 -10.20
N SER A 114 2.63 6.71 -9.03
CA SER A 114 3.17 5.39 -8.72
C SER A 114 2.07 4.33 -8.70
N MET A 115 0.90 4.64 -8.13
CA MET A 115 -0.24 3.72 -8.11
C MET A 115 -0.75 3.43 -9.52
N ARG A 116 -0.95 4.45 -10.35
CA ARG A 116 -1.37 4.29 -11.76
C ARG A 116 -0.40 3.43 -12.57
N LYS A 117 0.90 3.65 -12.40
CA LYS A 117 1.92 2.86 -13.10
C LYS A 117 1.90 1.39 -12.68
N VAL A 118 1.74 1.11 -11.39
CA VAL A 118 1.59 -0.27 -10.90
C VAL A 118 0.28 -0.89 -11.40
N LEU A 119 -0.81 -0.12 -11.45
CA LEU A 119 -2.11 -0.58 -11.95
C LEU A 119 -2.01 -1.05 -13.41
N ILE A 120 -1.53 -0.20 -14.31
CA ILE A 120 -1.30 -0.54 -15.73
C ILE A 120 -0.41 -1.79 -15.82
N LYS A 121 0.61 -1.89 -14.96
CA LYS A 121 1.52 -3.03 -14.94
C LYS A 121 0.82 -4.33 -14.56
N VAL A 122 -0.01 -4.34 -13.52
CA VAL A 122 -0.78 -5.51 -13.11
C VAL A 122 -1.71 -5.96 -14.23
N LEU A 123 -2.44 -5.02 -14.85
CA LEU A 123 -3.31 -5.31 -16.00
C LEU A 123 -2.54 -5.91 -17.18
N PHE A 124 -1.34 -5.40 -17.46
CA PHE A 124 -0.49 -5.93 -18.52
C PHE A 124 -0.05 -7.37 -18.25
N GLU A 125 0.39 -7.69 -17.03
CA GLU A 125 0.80 -9.05 -16.67
C GLU A 125 -0.37 -10.04 -16.70
N GLU A 126 -1.54 -9.63 -16.23
CA GLU A 126 -2.76 -10.46 -16.31
C GLU A 126 -3.19 -10.68 -17.77
N HIS A 127 -3.17 -9.64 -18.60
CA HIS A 127 -3.40 -9.76 -20.04
C HIS A 127 -2.37 -10.67 -20.72
N ARG A 128 -1.09 -10.61 -20.34
CA ARG A 128 -0.07 -11.50 -20.90
C ARG A 128 -0.32 -12.97 -20.57
N LYS A 129 -0.80 -13.28 -19.36
CA LYS A 129 -1.14 -14.66 -18.96
C LYS A 129 -2.38 -15.15 -19.68
N SER A 130 -3.37 -14.26 -19.83
CA SER A 130 -4.67 -14.59 -20.39
C SER A 130 -5.19 -13.39 -21.22
N PRO A 131 -4.85 -13.33 -22.52
CA PRO A 131 -5.09 -12.15 -23.38
C PRO A 131 -6.55 -11.76 -23.57
N GLU A 132 -7.48 -12.67 -23.31
CA GLU A 132 -8.91 -12.43 -23.49
C GLU A 132 -9.66 -12.17 -22.19
N THR A 133 -9.04 -12.37 -21.02
CA THR A 133 -9.71 -12.12 -19.74
C THR A 133 -9.60 -10.68 -19.30
N GLU A 134 -10.75 -10.13 -18.98
CA GLU A 134 -10.90 -8.90 -18.21
C GLU A 134 -10.73 -9.24 -16.72
N ILE A 135 -10.26 -8.29 -15.93
CA ILE A 135 -10.17 -8.44 -14.47
C ILE A 135 -11.25 -7.60 -13.80
N SER A 136 -11.89 -8.13 -12.76
CA SER A 136 -12.83 -7.33 -11.97
C SER A 136 -12.07 -6.26 -11.17
N PHE A 137 -12.71 -5.11 -10.90
CA PHE A 137 -12.11 -4.07 -10.08
C PHE A 137 -11.76 -4.57 -8.67
N LEU A 138 -12.60 -5.44 -8.11
CA LEU A 138 -12.36 -6.10 -6.84
C LEU A 138 -11.06 -6.93 -6.86
N ASP A 139 -10.87 -7.76 -7.90
CA ASP A 139 -9.69 -8.61 -8.03
C ASP A 139 -8.44 -7.76 -8.27
N LEU A 140 -8.55 -6.67 -9.04
CA LEU A 140 -7.46 -5.73 -9.24
C LEU A 140 -7.01 -5.10 -7.92
N ALA A 141 -7.95 -4.62 -7.09
CA ALA A 141 -7.64 -4.08 -5.77
C ALA A 141 -6.96 -5.13 -4.87
N ALA A 142 -7.41 -6.39 -4.94
CA ALA A 142 -6.80 -7.49 -4.20
C ALA A 142 -5.36 -7.79 -4.67
N LEU A 143 -5.11 -7.86 -5.99
CA LEU A 143 -3.76 -8.05 -6.55
C LEU A 143 -2.82 -6.91 -6.16
N MET A 144 -3.32 -5.67 -6.21
CA MET A 144 -2.59 -4.48 -5.82
C MET A 144 -2.46 -4.31 -4.30
N LYS A 145 -3.02 -5.22 -3.49
CA LYS A 145 -3.01 -5.18 -2.02
C LYS A 145 -3.46 -3.81 -1.48
N THR A 146 -4.52 -3.24 -2.07
CA THR A 146 -5.03 -1.91 -1.74
C THR A 146 -6.56 -1.92 -1.62
N THR A 147 -7.16 -0.78 -1.25
CA THR A 147 -8.61 -0.65 -1.17
C THR A 147 -9.18 -0.15 -2.50
N MET A 148 -10.43 -0.52 -2.77
CA MET A 148 -11.18 0.04 -3.91
C MET A 148 -11.35 1.56 -3.76
N GLU A 149 -11.50 2.08 -2.54
CA GLU A 149 -11.61 3.52 -2.28
C GLU A 149 -10.36 4.29 -2.73
N LEU A 150 -9.17 3.75 -2.45
CA LEU A 150 -7.90 4.37 -2.87
C LEU A 150 -7.66 4.19 -4.37
N LEU A 151 -8.13 3.08 -4.95
CA LEU A 151 -7.86 2.72 -6.34
C LEU A 151 -8.85 3.35 -7.33
N ALA A 152 -10.09 3.63 -6.92
CA ALA A 152 -11.16 4.11 -7.81
C ALA A 152 -10.82 5.43 -8.52
N PRO A 153 -10.26 6.47 -7.85
CA PRO A 153 -9.87 7.70 -8.54
C PRO A 153 -8.82 7.46 -9.62
N GLU A 154 -7.89 6.53 -9.39
CA GLU A 154 -6.83 6.20 -10.33
C GLU A 154 -7.35 5.40 -11.53
N VAL A 155 -8.31 4.49 -11.32
CA VAL A 155 -9.04 3.81 -12.41
C VAL A 155 -9.75 4.83 -13.30
N GLN A 156 -10.49 5.77 -12.71
CA GLN A 156 -11.18 6.83 -13.47
C GLN A 156 -10.19 7.71 -14.25
N ALA A 157 -9.05 8.04 -13.65
CA ALA A 157 -8.02 8.84 -14.31
C ALA A 157 -7.41 8.10 -15.52
N LEU A 158 -7.17 6.80 -15.41
CA LEU A 158 -6.64 5.97 -16.50
C LEU A 158 -7.67 5.73 -17.61
N GLU A 159 -8.94 5.56 -17.25
CA GLU A 159 -10.04 5.46 -18.21
C GLU A 159 -10.17 6.75 -19.03
N LYS A 160 -10.18 7.91 -18.36
CA LYS A 160 -10.19 9.23 -19.03
C LYS A 160 -8.98 9.46 -19.92
N ALA A 161 -7.83 8.90 -19.56
CA ALA A 161 -6.61 8.97 -20.36
C ALA A 161 -6.58 7.98 -21.54
N GLY A 162 -7.59 7.12 -21.68
CA GLY A 162 -7.66 6.09 -22.73
C GLY A 162 -6.68 4.93 -22.54
N LEU A 163 -6.09 4.78 -21.35
CA LEU A 163 -5.08 3.75 -21.07
C LEU A 163 -5.72 2.42 -20.65
N ILE A 164 -6.93 2.47 -20.10
CA ILE A 164 -7.75 1.31 -19.78
C ILE A 164 -9.16 1.51 -20.32
N LYS A 165 -9.84 0.40 -20.60
CA LYS A 165 -11.26 0.33 -20.88
C LYS A 165 -11.95 -0.28 -19.67
N ARG A 166 -13.01 0.35 -19.19
CA ARG A 166 -13.88 -0.15 -18.14
C ARG A 166 -15.23 -0.54 -18.73
N LEU A 167 -15.75 -1.68 -18.33
CA LEU A 167 -17.12 -2.10 -18.63
C LEU A 167 -17.90 -2.10 -17.32
N GLY A 168 -18.72 -1.07 -17.14
CA GLY A 168 -19.44 -0.77 -15.90
C GLY A 168 -20.29 0.49 -16.07
N GLU A 169 -20.81 1.04 -14.96
CA GLU A 169 -21.60 2.28 -14.99
C GLU A 169 -20.70 3.50 -15.27
N GLU A 170 -21.12 4.42 -16.15
CA GLU A 170 -20.27 5.54 -16.61
C GLU A 170 -19.75 6.45 -15.46
N ASN A 171 -20.47 6.55 -14.34
CA ASN A 171 -20.20 7.57 -13.31
C ASN A 171 -19.61 7.05 -12.00
N HIS A 172 -19.63 5.74 -11.75
CA HIS A 172 -19.15 5.14 -10.52
C HIS A 172 -18.33 3.89 -10.84
N VAL A 173 -17.22 3.71 -10.11
CA VAL A 173 -16.44 2.47 -10.20
C VAL A 173 -17.05 1.45 -9.24
N HIS A 174 -17.69 0.43 -9.79
CA HIS A 174 -18.32 -0.63 -9.01
C HIS A 174 -17.36 -1.81 -8.82
N PRO A 175 -17.42 -2.56 -7.71
CA PRO A 175 -16.57 -3.74 -7.50
C PRO A 175 -16.63 -4.79 -8.63
N SER A 176 -17.77 -4.88 -9.31
CA SER A 176 -18.02 -5.80 -10.43
C SER A 176 -17.60 -5.26 -11.81
N ASP A 177 -17.07 -4.03 -11.87
CA ASP A 177 -16.62 -3.45 -13.13
C ASP A 177 -15.45 -4.26 -13.70
N TRP A 178 -15.50 -4.51 -15.00
CA TRP A 178 -14.44 -5.22 -15.70
C TRP A 178 -13.45 -4.23 -16.30
N LEU A 179 -12.16 -4.49 -16.10
CA LEU A 179 -11.07 -3.63 -16.51
C LEU A 179 -10.19 -4.35 -17.52
N ARG A 180 -9.85 -3.64 -18.60
CA ARG A 180 -8.97 -4.14 -19.66
C ARG A 180 -7.97 -3.07 -20.07
N LEU A 181 -6.74 -3.48 -20.33
CA LEU A 181 -5.72 -2.59 -20.89
C LEU A 181 -6.00 -2.26 -22.37
N THR A 182 -5.87 -1.01 -22.78
CA THR A 182 -5.99 -0.61 -24.19
C THR A 182 -4.65 -0.75 -24.91
N GLU A 183 -4.65 -0.68 -26.23
CA GLU A 183 -3.41 -0.61 -27.03
C GLU A 183 -2.54 0.57 -26.62
N GLN A 184 -3.15 1.72 -26.32
CA GLN A 184 -2.44 2.90 -25.81
C GLN A 184 -1.83 2.64 -24.44
N GLY A 185 -2.54 1.93 -23.54
CA GLY A 185 -2.01 1.51 -22.25
C GLY A 185 -0.82 0.56 -22.37
N VAL A 186 -0.82 -0.34 -23.36
CA VAL A 186 0.32 -1.22 -23.67
C VAL A 186 1.52 -0.39 -24.14
N LEU A 187 1.33 0.53 -25.10
CA LEU A 187 2.40 1.38 -25.63
C LEU A 187 3.01 2.29 -24.55
N GLU A 188 2.16 2.86 -23.70
CA GLU A 188 2.59 3.66 -22.54
C GLU A 188 3.50 2.82 -21.64
N LEU A 189 3.16 1.55 -21.39
CA LEU A 189 3.99 0.64 -20.58
C LEU A 189 5.36 0.34 -21.22
N GLU A 190 5.40 0.11 -22.54
CA GLU A 190 6.63 -0.21 -23.28
C GLU A 190 7.63 0.96 -23.32
N GLN A 191 7.14 2.20 -23.20
CA GLN A 191 8.00 3.38 -23.07
C GLN A 191 8.73 3.43 -21.72
N TYR A 192 8.24 2.74 -20.68
CA TYR A 192 8.93 2.59 -19.41
C TYR A 192 10.02 1.50 -19.46
N LYS A 193 11.12 1.81 -20.15
CA LYS A 193 12.30 0.93 -20.32
C LYS A 193 13.00 0.49 -19.02
N GLY A 194 12.63 1.03 -17.86
CA GLY A 194 13.21 0.69 -16.55
C GLY A 194 12.55 -0.52 -15.86
N ILE A 195 11.46 -1.06 -16.40
CA ILE A 195 10.66 -2.08 -15.72
C ILE A 195 11.08 -3.48 -16.17
N LYS A 196 11.85 -4.21 -15.36
CA LYS A 196 11.91 -5.67 -15.52
C LYS A 196 10.56 -6.27 -15.12
N LEU A 197 9.82 -6.78 -16.13
CA LEU A 197 8.50 -7.41 -15.96
C LEU A 197 8.50 -8.49 -14.87
N SER A 198 9.60 -9.25 -14.76
CA SER A 198 9.79 -10.30 -13.76
C SER A 198 9.82 -9.80 -12.30
N GLU A 199 10.26 -8.57 -12.06
CA GLU A 199 10.42 -8.05 -10.70
C GLU A 199 9.09 -7.48 -10.18
N SER A 200 8.21 -7.00 -11.05
CA SER A 200 7.00 -6.27 -10.63
C SER A 200 5.93 -7.17 -10.04
N TYR A 201 5.77 -8.39 -10.58
CA TYR A 201 4.85 -9.38 -10.01
C TYR A 201 5.39 -9.96 -8.70
N GLN A 202 6.73 -10.07 -8.59
CA GLN A 202 7.42 -10.46 -7.35
C GLN A 202 7.25 -9.42 -6.23
N LEU A 203 7.02 -8.14 -6.55
CA LEU A 203 6.71 -7.11 -5.54
C LEU A 203 5.38 -7.32 -4.82
N LEU A 204 4.47 -8.12 -5.39
CA LEU A 204 3.16 -8.41 -4.82
C LEU A 204 3.05 -9.87 -4.37
N THR A 205 4.03 -10.72 -4.68
CA THR A 205 4.00 -12.16 -4.33
C THR A 205 5.01 -12.58 -3.27
N TYR A 206 5.86 -11.68 -2.76
CA TYR A 206 6.73 -11.91 -1.61
C TYR A 206 6.40 -10.98 -0.44
#